data_AF-A0A955V4Q7-F1
#
_entry.id   AF-A0A955V4Q7-F1
#
_cell.length_a   1.000
_cell.length_b   1.000
_cell.length_c   1.000
_cell.angle_alpha   90.00
_cell.angle_beta   90.00
_cell.angle_gamma   90.00
#
_symmetry.space_group_name_H-M   'P 1'
#
loop_
_entity.id
_entity.type
_entity.pdbx_description
1 polymer ?
#
loop_
_entity_poly.entity_id
_entity_poly.type
_entity_poly.pdbx_seq_one_letter_code
_entity_poly.pdbx_strand_id
1 'polypeptide(L)'
;MTPNPMKRWTSPAVAGMLAPVPSPPAITARASAFLAALLLFASGGAVAAGDPHTVRRGDTLGGIAQRYGCTISEIKKANRIRGTMIRIGQKLEIPDSCGKKPGGGSATSTPAIDPGDLVTHVVVPGDTLSGIAERYGVTVQHLKDMNKSIGRRGIIRVGQKLRLKANKAAPRRTLVRYTIEAGDTLSAIAKKYGVSVKDIEAMNPKKRADALRIGDRISLWIEGPEKRSASIGRPQHGELVDGEQLPDGQGWYRRRPDREWGTNETIRALTAAFRQVRKKHPKAHDIAVGDISAKKGGHLAPHKSHQTGRDVDIGLYFEGQPKEGPKAFLSGLKHRIDYEATWTLILTLAGDSPGKGQAEYMFLDYGVQRKIYDWAKKEKKVSPKLLEWLFQYPRGNRAMRGIIRHEPGHVNHIHVRFQCPRGDDHCL
;
A
#
# COMPACT_ATOMS: atom_id res chain seq x y z
N MET A 1 -19.05 26.77 -49.79
CA MET A 1 -18.57 25.87 -50.86
C MET A 1 -17.05 25.93 -50.89
N THR A 2 -16.41 24.77 -50.69
CA THR A 2 -15.05 24.33 -51.11
C THR A 2 -13.80 25.20 -50.81
N PRO A 3 -12.81 24.67 -50.05
CA PRO A 3 -11.48 25.24 -49.85
C PRO A 3 -10.35 24.50 -50.66
N ASN A 4 -9.12 25.06 -50.58
CA ASN A 4 -7.78 24.54 -50.97
C ASN A 4 -7.29 24.80 -52.43
N PRO A 5 -5.96 24.84 -52.76
CA PRO A 5 -4.85 24.10 -52.12
C PRO A 5 -3.46 24.76 -51.91
N MET A 6 -2.64 24.04 -51.13
CA MET A 6 -1.21 24.17 -50.81
C MET A 6 -0.23 24.29 -52.00
N LYS A 7 0.97 24.86 -51.76
CA LYS A 7 2.30 24.46 -52.34
C LYS A 7 3.44 25.23 -51.62
N ARG A 8 4.32 24.54 -50.86
CA ARG A 8 5.66 23.99 -51.23
C ARG A 8 6.65 25.03 -51.77
N TRP A 9 7.74 25.21 -51.02
CA TRP A 9 9.01 25.79 -51.50
C TRP A 9 10.05 24.66 -51.62
N THR A 10 10.75 24.65 -52.75
CA THR A 10 11.84 23.73 -53.13
C THR A 10 13.01 24.55 -53.63
N SER A 11 14.24 24.14 -53.33
CA SER A 11 15.44 24.30 -54.19
C SER A 11 16.65 23.50 -53.66
N PRO A 12 17.66 23.18 -54.49
CA PRO A 12 18.18 21.82 -54.65
C PRO A 12 19.69 21.62 -54.31
N ALA A 13 20.17 20.40 -54.60
CA ALA A 13 21.48 19.79 -54.32
C ALA A 13 22.55 19.99 -55.41
N VAL A 14 23.84 19.77 -55.05
CA VAL A 14 24.96 19.26 -55.91
C VAL A 14 26.01 18.58 -54.98
N ALA A 15 26.20 17.24 -55.00
CA ALA A 15 27.28 16.41 -55.61
C ALA A 15 28.73 16.68 -55.11
N GLY A 16 29.64 15.71 -54.87
CA GLY A 16 29.63 14.26 -55.02
C GLY A 16 30.96 13.58 -54.64
N MET A 17 30.91 12.24 -54.60
CA MET A 17 31.92 11.19 -54.91
C MET A 17 33.29 11.12 -54.18
N LEU A 18 33.60 9.92 -53.65
CA LEU A 18 34.68 9.02 -54.14
C LEU A 18 34.74 7.67 -53.38
N ALA A 19 35.03 6.60 -54.14
CA ALA A 19 35.54 5.27 -53.77
C ALA A 19 36.71 4.97 -54.77
N PRO A 20 37.60 3.93 -54.65
CA PRO A 20 37.42 2.59 -54.06
C PRO A 20 38.66 1.95 -53.33
N VAL A 21 38.55 0.62 -53.06
CA VAL A 21 39.27 -0.38 -52.22
C VAL A 21 40.73 -0.75 -52.66
N PRO A 22 41.57 -1.48 -51.86
CA PRO A 22 41.60 -2.98 -51.90
C PRO A 22 42.04 -3.73 -50.60
N SER A 23 41.95 -5.08 -50.62
CA SER A 23 42.35 -6.09 -49.59
C SER A 23 43.46 -7.07 -50.11
N PRO A 24 43.84 -8.17 -49.42
CA PRO A 24 45.03 -8.39 -48.56
C PRO A 24 46.11 -9.35 -49.15
N PRO A 25 47.13 -9.78 -48.36
CA PRO A 25 47.47 -11.23 -48.34
C PRO A 25 47.85 -11.84 -46.96
N ALA A 26 48.01 -13.16 -46.99
CA ALA A 26 48.12 -14.14 -45.89
C ALA A 26 49.50 -14.26 -45.18
N ILE A 27 49.54 -14.93 -44.02
CA ILE A 27 50.77 -15.24 -43.26
C ILE A 27 50.95 -16.77 -43.14
N THR A 28 52.14 -17.23 -43.51
CA THR A 28 52.67 -18.60 -43.44
C THR A 28 53.50 -18.86 -42.17
N ALA A 29 53.88 -20.13 -42.00
CA ALA A 29 54.22 -20.83 -40.76
C ALA A 29 55.67 -20.66 -40.19
N ARG A 30 55.76 -20.89 -38.87
CA ARG A 30 56.73 -21.66 -38.04
C ARG A 30 58.25 -21.65 -38.35
N ALA A 31 59.07 -21.43 -37.30
CA ALA A 31 60.02 -22.43 -36.73
C ALA A 31 60.82 -21.93 -35.49
N SER A 32 60.96 -22.81 -34.48
CA SER A 32 62.11 -23.14 -33.57
C SER A 32 62.86 -22.03 -32.77
N ALA A 33 63.38 -22.18 -31.54
CA ALA A 33 63.40 -23.19 -30.46
C ALA A 33 64.11 -22.58 -29.21
N PHE A 34 63.81 -23.09 -28.00
CA PHE A 34 64.60 -23.26 -26.73
C PHE A 34 65.86 -22.39 -26.43
N LEU A 35 66.25 -21.95 -25.21
CA LEU A 35 66.14 -22.51 -23.84
C LEU A 35 66.55 -21.44 -22.76
N ALA A 36 65.95 -21.55 -21.56
CA ALA A 36 66.45 -21.21 -20.20
C ALA A 36 66.82 -19.77 -19.76
N ALA A 37 66.08 -19.24 -18.78
CA ALA A 37 66.55 -19.06 -17.40
C ALA A 37 65.37 -18.75 -16.45
N LEU A 38 65.37 -19.40 -15.29
CA LEU A 38 64.34 -19.43 -14.26
C LEU A 38 64.68 -18.43 -13.13
N LEU A 39 63.70 -17.62 -12.71
CA LEU A 39 63.24 -17.41 -11.31
C LEU A 39 62.81 -15.98 -10.97
N LEU A 40 61.58 -15.92 -10.44
CA LEU A 40 61.01 -14.96 -9.48
C LEU A 40 60.74 -13.53 -9.96
N PHE A 41 59.59 -13.35 -10.63
CA PHE A 41 58.88 -12.08 -10.67
C PHE A 41 57.58 -12.15 -9.86
N ALA A 42 57.44 -11.20 -8.95
CA ALA A 42 56.15 -10.74 -8.46
C ALA A 42 55.41 -10.02 -9.62
N SER A 43 54.15 -10.40 -9.85
CA SER A 43 53.20 -9.56 -10.59
C SER A 43 51.78 -10.01 -10.29
N GLY A 44 50.94 -9.03 -9.93
CA GLY A 44 49.55 -9.23 -9.53
C GLY A 44 48.71 -9.97 -10.56
N GLY A 45 47.96 -10.95 -10.07
CA GLY A 45 46.82 -11.50 -10.77
C GLY A 45 45.58 -10.68 -10.44
N ALA A 46 45.12 -9.87 -11.39
CA ALA A 46 43.70 -9.51 -11.44
C ALA A 46 42.92 -10.81 -11.66
N VAL A 47 42.16 -11.24 -10.65
CA VAL A 47 41.27 -12.39 -10.75
C VAL A 47 40.05 -11.99 -11.59
N ALA A 48 39.72 -12.85 -12.56
CA ALA A 48 38.75 -12.62 -13.62
C ALA A 48 37.33 -12.27 -13.10
N ALA A 49 36.73 -11.23 -13.69
CA ALA A 49 35.30 -10.98 -13.60
C ALA A 49 34.55 -12.10 -14.34
N GLY A 50 33.63 -12.78 -13.65
CA GLY A 50 32.80 -13.81 -14.27
C GLY A 50 31.93 -13.27 -15.41
N ASP A 51 31.62 -14.11 -16.40
CA ASP A 51 30.76 -13.73 -17.52
C ASP A 51 29.37 -13.26 -17.05
N PRO A 52 28.83 -12.15 -17.61
CA PRO A 52 27.54 -11.63 -17.19
C PRO A 52 26.40 -12.60 -17.52
N HIS A 53 25.45 -12.74 -16.60
CA HIS A 53 24.28 -13.58 -16.77
C HIS A 53 23.29 -12.94 -17.76
N THR A 54 23.03 -13.59 -18.89
CA THR A 54 22.00 -13.14 -19.83
C THR A 54 20.63 -13.66 -19.41
N VAL A 55 19.72 -12.75 -19.03
CA VAL A 55 18.36 -13.04 -18.58
C VAL A 55 17.59 -13.78 -19.66
N ARG A 56 17.12 -14.98 -19.35
CA ARG A 56 16.32 -15.83 -20.23
C ARG A 56 14.84 -15.75 -19.88
N ARG A 57 13.99 -16.29 -20.77
CA ARG A 57 12.56 -16.42 -20.52
C ARG A 57 12.31 -17.20 -19.24
N GLY A 58 11.70 -16.56 -18.25
CA GLY A 58 11.37 -17.17 -16.97
C GLY A 58 12.37 -16.88 -15.83
N ASP A 59 13.48 -16.21 -16.11
CA ASP A 59 14.38 -15.76 -15.04
C ASP A 59 13.74 -14.62 -14.22
N THR A 60 14.03 -14.63 -12.92
CA THR A 60 13.69 -13.56 -11.97
C THR A 60 14.94 -13.18 -11.20
N LEU A 61 15.02 -11.97 -10.63
CA LEU A 61 16.18 -11.58 -9.81
C LEU A 61 16.44 -12.57 -8.66
N GLY A 62 15.38 -13.10 -8.04
CA GLY A 62 15.50 -14.13 -7.01
C GLY A 62 16.02 -15.47 -7.53
N GLY A 63 15.54 -15.93 -8.70
CA GLY A 63 16.03 -17.16 -9.31
C GLY A 63 17.49 -17.07 -9.78
N ILE A 64 17.91 -15.88 -10.22
CA ILE A 64 19.31 -15.59 -10.57
C ILE A 64 20.15 -15.50 -9.29
N ALA A 65 19.70 -14.77 -8.27
CA ALA A 65 20.37 -14.68 -6.97
C ALA A 65 20.64 -16.08 -6.39
N GLN A 66 19.64 -16.95 -6.40
CA GLN A 66 19.80 -18.32 -5.93
C GLN A 66 20.80 -19.13 -6.78
N ARG A 67 20.76 -18.99 -8.11
CA ARG A 67 21.66 -19.72 -9.03
C ARG A 67 23.12 -19.41 -8.75
N TYR A 68 23.41 -18.16 -8.39
CA TYR A 68 24.77 -17.69 -8.16
C TYR A 68 25.15 -17.58 -6.67
N GLY A 69 24.24 -17.92 -5.74
CA GLY A 69 24.50 -17.80 -4.31
C GLY A 69 24.59 -16.36 -3.80
N CYS A 70 23.88 -15.44 -4.44
CA CYS A 70 23.75 -14.03 -4.04
C CYS A 70 22.45 -13.77 -3.25
N THR A 71 22.34 -12.57 -2.71
CA THR A 71 21.07 -11.91 -2.40
C THR A 71 20.56 -11.08 -3.58
N ILE A 72 19.25 -10.83 -3.63
CA ILE A 72 18.63 -9.93 -4.60
C ILE A 72 19.22 -8.51 -4.49
N SER A 73 19.54 -8.07 -3.27
CA SER A 73 20.11 -6.74 -3.00
C SER A 73 21.48 -6.57 -3.66
N GLU A 74 22.34 -7.59 -3.58
CA GLU A 74 23.67 -7.56 -4.20
C GLU A 74 23.59 -7.46 -5.72
N ILE A 75 22.74 -8.27 -6.36
CA ILE A 75 22.52 -8.20 -7.81
C ILE A 75 21.92 -6.84 -8.19
N LYS A 76 20.95 -6.33 -7.45
CA LYS A 76 20.34 -5.02 -7.71
C LYS A 76 21.36 -3.88 -7.59
N LYS A 77 22.21 -3.92 -6.57
CA LYS A 77 23.24 -2.92 -6.31
C LYS A 77 24.26 -2.89 -7.44
N ALA A 78 24.78 -4.06 -7.83
CA ALA A 78 25.75 -4.18 -8.92
C ALA A 78 25.17 -3.69 -10.26
N ASN A 79 23.89 -3.99 -10.52
CA ASN A 79 23.25 -3.66 -11.78
C ASN A 79 22.45 -2.34 -11.76
N ARG A 80 22.56 -1.54 -10.68
CA ARG A 80 21.83 -0.27 -10.47
C ARG A 80 20.31 -0.39 -10.68
N ILE A 81 19.72 -1.54 -10.35
CA ILE A 81 18.29 -1.82 -10.51
C ILE A 81 17.54 -1.34 -9.26
N ARG A 82 16.66 -0.35 -9.41
CA ARG A 82 15.86 0.18 -8.29
C ARG A 82 14.64 -0.69 -7.95
N GLY A 83 14.13 -1.48 -8.90
CA GLY A 83 12.95 -2.35 -8.75
C GLY A 83 13.25 -3.86 -8.78
N THR A 84 12.28 -4.67 -9.21
CA THR A 84 12.43 -6.13 -9.42
C THR A 84 12.37 -6.56 -10.88
N MET A 85 12.14 -5.61 -11.79
CA MET A 85 11.94 -5.87 -13.21
C MET A 85 13.28 -6.09 -13.93
N ILE A 86 13.37 -7.20 -14.65
CA ILE A 86 14.46 -7.54 -15.56
C ILE A 86 13.88 -7.95 -16.92
N ARG A 87 14.57 -7.64 -18.02
CA ARG A 87 14.11 -7.91 -19.39
C ARG A 87 14.81 -9.12 -19.97
N ILE A 88 14.10 -9.94 -20.74
CA ILE A 88 14.71 -11.04 -21.49
C ILE A 88 15.79 -10.45 -22.42
N GLY A 89 16.97 -11.07 -22.44
CA GLY A 89 18.16 -10.59 -23.15
C GLY A 89 19.00 -9.56 -22.39
N GLN A 90 18.53 -9.06 -21.24
CA GLN A 90 19.31 -8.18 -20.37
C GLN A 90 20.51 -8.95 -19.80
N LYS A 91 21.71 -8.37 -19.88
CA LYS A 91 22.90 -8.90 -19.22
C LYS A 91 22.96 -8.33 -17.80
N LEU A 92 23.07 -9.19 -16.81
CA LEU A 92 23.26 -8.84 -15.40
C LEU A 92 24.66 -9.22 -14.96
N GLU A 93 25.36 -8.26 -14.39
CA GLU A 93 26.61 -8.48 -13.68
C GLU A 93 26.32 -9.27 -12.40
N ILE A 94 27.06 -10.35 -12.21
CA ILE A 94 26.96 -11.18 -11.01
C ILE A 94 28.19 -10.87 -10.14
N PRO A 95 28.01 -10.25 -8.96
CA PRO A 95 29.14 -9.90 -8.09
C PRO A 95 29.96 -11.10 -7.67
N ASP A 96 31.29 -10.96 -7.57
CA ASP A 96 32.18 -12.01 -7.06
C ASP A 96 31.97 -12.32 -5.56
N SER A 97 31.21 -11.48 -4.85
CA SER A 97 30.77 -11.76 -3.47
C SER A 97 29.69 -12.86 -3.42
N CYS A 98 29.06 -13.18 -4.55
CA CYS A 98 28.08 -14.25 -4.66
C CYS A 98 28.75 -15.62 -4.45
N GLY A 99 28.20 -16.42 -3.55
CA GLY A 99 28.78 -17.71 -3.14
C GLY A 99 29.58 -17.66 -1.83
N LYS A 100 29.88 -16.46 -1.29
CA LYS A 100 30.34 -16.29 0.10
C LYS A 100 29.12 -16.04 0.99
N LYS A 101 28.77 -17.02 1.85
CA LYS A 101 27.69 -16.88 2.85
C LYS A 101 27.89 -15.58 3.66
N PRO A 102 26.92 -14.65 3.70
CA PRO A 102 27.00 -13.52 4.61
C PRO A 102 26.69 -13.98 6.04
N GLY A 103 27.58 -13.63 6.98
CA GLY A 103 27.35 -13.69 8.41
C GLY A 103 26.24 -12.73 8.85
N GLY A 104 25.54 -13.09 9.94
CA GLY A 104 24.28 -12.50 10.36
C GLY A 104 24.29 -11.06 10.86
N GLY A 105 23.09 -10.48 10.85
CA GLY A 105 22.65 -9.20 11.43
C GLY A 105 21.37 -8.77 10.70
N SER A 106 20.28 -8.28 11.29
CA SER A 106 19.92 -7.89 12.64
C SER A 106 18.41 -8.16 12.81
N ALA A 107 18.00 -8.70 13.95
CA ALA A 107 16.61 -9.07 14.22
C ALA A 107 15.77 -7.84 14.63
N THR A 108 14.62 -7.66 13.96
CA THR A 108 13.49 -6.89 14.48
C THR A 108 12.35 -7.87 14.71
N SER A 109 11.88 -7.95 15.94
CA SER A 109 11.01 -9.01 16.47
C SER A 109 9.62 -9.06 15.82
N THR A 110 9.39 -10.12 15.04
CA THR A 110 8.10 -10.64 14.55
C THR A 110 7.44 -11.51 15.65
N PRO A 111 6.09 -11.65 15.72
CA PRO A 111 5.44 -12.54 16.70
C PRO A 111 5.92 -14.00 16.54
N ALA A 112 6.24 -14.65 17.65
CA ALA A 112 6.77 -16.01 17.68
C ALA A 112 5.70 -17.04 17.27
N ILE A 113 5.85 -17.56 16.06
CA ILE A 113 5.59 -18.97 15.73
C ILE A 113 6.90 -19.68 16.07
N ASP A 114 6.87 -20.85 16.70
CA ASP A 114 8.13 -21.57 16.98
C ASP A 114 8.77 -21.96 15.64
N PRO A 115 10.09 -21.69 15.44
CA PRO A 115 10.78 -22.11 14.23
C PRO A 115 10.59 -23.60 14.00
N GLY A 116 9.86 -23.97 12.93
CA GLY A 116 9.56 -25.37 12.65
C GLY A 116 8.08 -25.76 12.67
N ASP A 117 7.16 -24.85 13.01
CA ASP A 117 5.73 -25.14 13.02
C ASP A 117 5.19 -25.56 11.65
N LEU A 118 4.37 -26.61 11.65
CA LEU A 118 3.78 -27.17 10.45
C LEU A 118 2.64 -26.27 9.95
N VAL A 119 2.87 -25.63 8.82
CA VAL A 119 1.89 -24.78 8.12
C VAL A 119 1.41 -25.47 6.85
N THR A 120 0.12 -25.35 6.56
CA THR A 120 -0.46 -25.73 5.25
C THR A 120 -0.83 -24.47 4.47
N HIS A 121 -0.11 -24.22 3.38
CA HIS A 121 -0.35 -23.12 2.46
C HIS A 121 -1.24 -23.58 1.29
N VAL A 122 -2.31 -22.85 1.00
CA VAL A 122 -3.14 -23.10 -0.19
C VAL A 122 -2.68 -22.17 -1.31
N VAL A 123 -2.21 -22.73 -2.41
CA VAL A 123 -1.69 -21.99 -3.56
C VAL A 123 -2.81 -21.14 -4.16
N VAL A 124 -2.57 -19.84 -4.32
CA VAL A 124 -3.48 -18.90 -4.98
C VAL A 124 -2.92 -18.44 -6.33
N PRO A 125 -3.72 -17.80 -7.21
CA PRO A 125 -3.20 -17.29 -8.47
C PRO A 125 -2.02 -16.33 -8.25
N GLY A 126 -0.97 -16.47 -9.06
CA GLY A 126 0.27 -15.69 -8.96
C GLY A 126 1.35 -16.31 -8.06
N ASP A 127 1.02 -17.34 -7.26
CA ASP A 127 2.03 -18.00 -6.44
C ASP A 127 3.09 -18.74 -7.26
N THR A 128 4.31 -18.73 -6.73
CA THR A 128 5.44 -19.53 -7.21
C THR A 128 6.07 -20.24 -6.02
N LEU A 129 6.72 -21.38 -6.24
CA LEU A 129 7.45 -22.07 -5.18
C LEU A 129 8.48 -21.16 -4.49
N SER A 130 9.17 -20.32 -5.26
CA SER A 130 10.14 -19.37 -4.73
C SER A 130 9.48 -18.28 -3.88
N GLY A 131 8.36 -17.70 -4.34
CA GLY A 131 7.65 -16.67 -3.57
C GLY A 131 7.04 -17.22 -2.29
N ILE A 132 6.50 -18.45 -2.32
CA ILE A 132 6.03 -19.15 -1.11
C ILE A 132 7.21 -19.45 -0.18
N ALA A 133 8.33 -19.95 -0.70
CA ALA A 133 9.50 -20.27 0.10
C ALA A 133 10.03 -19.02 0.84
N GLU A 134 10.21 -17.92 0.11
CA GLU A 134 10.60 -16.63 0.67
C GLU A 134 9.61 -16.12 1.71
N ARG A 135 8.30 -16.25 1.44
CA ARG A 135 7.23 -15.82 2.35
C ARG A 135 7.32 -16.51 3.72
N TYR A 136 7.59 -17.81 3.76
CA TYR A 136 7.67 -18.57 5.01
C TYR A 136 9.11 -18.70 5.55
N GLY A 137 10.09 -18.09 4.88
CA GLY A 137 11.51 -18.13 5.28
C GLY A 137 12.16 -19.50 5.09
N VAL A 138 11.63 -20.31 4.16
CA VAL A 138 12.10 -21.67 3.87
C VAL A 138 12.75 -21.74 2.50
N THR A 139 13.33 -22.88 2.14
CA THR A 139 13.87 -23.11 0.79
C THR A 139 12.83 -23.73 -0.14
N VAL A 140 12.97 -23.53 -1.45
CA VAL A 140 12.16 -24.25 -2.46
C VAL A 140 12.37 -25.76 -2.34
N GLN A 141 13.58 -26.19 -1.99
CA GLN A 141 13.91 -27.58 -1.79
C GLN A 141 13.12 -28.17 -0.61
N HIS A 142 13.05 -27.46 0.51
CA HIS A 142 12.19 -27.81 1.65
C HIS A 142 10.72 -27.97 1.26
N LEU A 143 10.17 -27.04 0.46
CA LEU A 143 8.80 -27.18 -0.05
C LEU A 143 8.62 -28.43 -0.90
N LYS A 144 9.56 -28.75 -1.80
CA LYS A 144 9.50 -29.97 -2.62
C LYS A 144 9.66 -31.23 -1.78
N ASP A 145 10.51 -31.18 -0.75
CA ASP A 145 10.75 -32.31 0.12
C ASP A 145 9.55 -32.64 1.00
N MET A 146 8.85 -31.62 1.49
CA MET A 146 7.62 -31.80 2.25
C MET A 146 6.38 -32.09 1.38
N ASN A 147 6.47 -31.86 0.07
CA ASN A 147 5.37 -32.06 -0.87
C ASN A 147 5.83 -32.85 -2.09
N LYS A 148 6.04 -34.17 -1.91
CA LYS A 148 6.54 -35.08 -2.94
C LYS A 148 5.66 -35.15 -4.20
N SER A 149 4.42 -34.66 -4.14
CA SER A 149 3.52 -34.51 -5.30
C SER A 149 3.97 -33.41 -6.29
N ILE A 150 4.90 -32.54 -5.88
CA ILE A 150 5.49 -31.53 -6.76
C ILE A 150 6.56 -32.21 -7.61
N GLY A 151 6.23 -32.48 -8.88
CA GLY A 151 7.15 -33.09 -9.84
C GLY A 151 8.39 -32.24 -10.12
N ARG A 152 9.37 -32.83 -10.83
CA ARG A 152 10.68 -32.19 -11.13
C ARG A 152 10.60 -30.77 -11.68
N ARG A 153 9.56 -30.48 -12.48
CA ARG A 153 9.32 -29.15 -13.09
C ARG A 153 8.85 -28.08 -12.09
N GLY A 154 8.51 -28.44 -10.85
CA GLY A 154 8.13 -27.48 -9.80
C GLY A 154 6.81 -26.75 -10.05
N ILE A 155 5.93 -27.32 -10.87
CA ILE A 155 4.65 -26.71 -11.22
C ILE A 155 3.69 -26.90 -10.06
N ILE A 156 3.11 -25.79 -9.58
CA ILE A 156 2.06 -25.75 -8.58
C ILE A 156 0.76 -25.23 -9.19
N ARG A 157 -0.38 -25.73 -8.72
CA ARG A 157 -1.72 -25.36 -9.22
C ARG A 157 -2.50 -24.58 -8.19
N VAL A 158 -3.32 -23.63 -8.62
CA VAL A 158 -4.24 -22.91 -7.74
C VAL A 158 -5.13 -23.91 -6.98
N GLY A 159 -5.30 -23.71 -5.69
CA GLY A 159 -6.01 -24.60 -4.76
C GLY A 159 -5.15 -25.76 -4.23
N GLN A 160 -3.94 -25.98 -4.76
CA GLN A 160 -3.04 -27.01 -4.26
C GLN A 160 -2.59 -26.68 -2.83
N LYS A 161 -2.67 -27.66 -1.93
CA LYS A 161 -2.21 -27.53 -0.55
C LYS A 161 -0.73 -27.93 -0.47
N LEU A 162 0.12 -27.04 0.06
CA LEU A 162 1.54 -27.25 0.29
C LEU A 162 1.83 -27.22 1.78
N ARG A 163 2.43 -28.28 2.31
CA ARG A 163 2.88 -28.39 3.70
C ARG A 163 4.31 -27.88 3.82
N LEU A 164 4.60 -27.12 4.86
CA LEU A 164 5.93 -26.58 5.12
C LEU A 164 6.12 -26.37 6.62
N LYS A 165 7.36 -26.49 7.10
CA LYS A 165 7.75 -26.00 8.43
C LYS A 165 8.25 -24.57 8.31
N ALA A 166 7.54 -23.59 8.88
CA ALA A 166 7.83 -22.18 8.67
C ALA A 166 8.97 -21.70 9.59
N ASN A 167 9.86 -20.85 9.06
CA ASN A 167 10.93 -20.20 9.84
C ASN A 167 10.58 -18.76 10.21
N LYS A 168 9.55 -18.18 9.59
CA LYS A 168 8.95 -16.89 9.95
C LYS A 168 7.45 -16.90 9.66
N ALA A 169 6.70 -16.09 10.39
CA ALA A 169 5.29 -15.87 10.11
C ALA A 169 5.13 -15.27 8.71
N ALA A 170 4.27 -15.86 7.88
CA ALA A 170 3.99 -15.32 6.56
C ALA A 170 3.20 -14.01 6.66
N PRO A 171 3.58 -12.95 5.92
CA PRO A 171 2.74 -11.76 5.78
C PRO A 171 1.35 -12.15 5.26
N ARG A 172 0.30 -11.68 5.94
CA ARG A 172 -1.08 -11.86 5.50
C ARG A 172 -1.26 -11.14 4.15
N ARG A 173 -1.75 -11.87 3.15
CA ARG A 173 -2.24 -11.24 1.90
C ARG A 173 -3.66 -10.75 2.13
N THR A 174 -3.96 -9.54 1.66
CA THR A 174 -5.34 -9.03 1.65
C THR A 174 -5.89 -9.12 0.23
N LEU A 175 -7.08 -9.70 0.08
CA LEU A 175 -7.80 -9.69 -1.18
C LEU A 175 -8.46 -8.32 -1.34
N VAL A 176 -7.98 -7.52 -2.29
CA VAL A 176 -8.63 -6.27 -2.65
C VAL A 176 -9.48 -6.49 -3.89
N ARG A 177 -10.78 -6.16 -3.78
CA ARG A 177 -11.70 -6.07 -4.91
C ARG A 177 -11.78 -4.60 -5.34
N TYR A 178 -11.21 -4.30 -6.49
CA TYR A 178 -11.13 -2.96 -7.07
C TYR A 178 -12.14 -2.80 -8.20
N THR A 179 -12.81 -1.65 -8.26
CA THR A 179 -13.71 -1.29 -9.37
C THR A 179 -12.98 -0.30 -10.27
N ILE A 180 -12.90 -0.62 -11.57
CA ILE A 180 -12.22 0.22 -12.57
C ILE A 180 -12.92 1.58 -12.70
N GLU A 181 -12.17 2.67 -12.59
CA GLU A 181 -12.60 4.05 -12.77
C GLU A 181 -12.17 4.62 -14.14
N ALA A 182 -12.68 5.81 -14.49
CA ALA A 182 -12.32 6.47 -15.74
C ALA A 182 -10.82 6.81 -15.78
N GLY A 183 -10.12 6.34 -16.82
CA GLY A 183 -8.69 6.57 -17.00
C GLY A 183 -7.77 5.56 -16.29
N ASP A 184 -8.33 4.55 -15.63
CA ASP A 184 -7.54 3.48 -15.03
C ASP A 184 -6.84 2.61 -16.07
N THR A 185 -5.64 2.15 -15.71
CA THR A 185 -4.92 1.09 -16.42
C THR A 185 -4.44 0.04 -15.43
N LEU A 186 -4.31 -1.23 -15.84
CA LEU A 186 -3.74 -2.27 -14.97
C LEU A 186 -2.36 -1.88 -14.44
N SER A 187 -1.55 -1.21 -15.26
CA SER A 187 -0.22 -0.72 -14.86
C SER A 187 -0.28 0.32 -13.75
N ALA A 188 -1.21 1.28 -13.84
CA ALA A 188 -1.39 2.30 -12.79
C ALA A 188 -1.92 1.68 -11.50
N ILE A 189 -2.87 0.75 -11.60
CA ILE A 189 -3.44 0.01 -10.46
C ILE A 189 -2.37 -0.87 -9.81
N ALA A 190 -1.62 -1.64 -10.60
CA ALA A 190 -0.52 -2.48 -10.13
C ALA A 190 0.52 -1.66 -9.36
N LYS A 191 0.93 -0.51 -9.92
CA LYS A 191 1.83 0.44 -9.26
C LYS A 191 1.24 1.00 -7.96
N LYS A 192 -0.04 1.39 -7.95
CA LYS A 192 -0.76 1.93 -6.78
C LYS A 192 -0.82 0.93 -5.62
N TYR A 193 -0.98 -0.35 -5.94
CA TYR A 193 -1.14 -1.42 -4.96
C TYR A 193 0.14 -2.22 -4.69
N GLY A 194 1.26 -1.87 -5.34
CA GLY A 194 2.54 -2.55 -5.15
C GLY A 194 2.55 -4.00 -5.64
N VAL A 195 1.72 -4.34 -6.63
CA VAL A 195 1.61 -5.69 -7.20
C VAL A 195 2.05 -5.69 -8.67
N SER A 196 2.26 -6.85 -9.28
CA SER A 196 2.53 -6.91 -10.72
C SER A 196 1.24 -6.96 -11.53
N VAL A 197 1.27 -6.39 -12.76
CA VAL A 197 0.14 -6.51 -13.71
C VAL A 197 -0.22 -7.97 -13.93
N LYS A 198 0.79 -8.84 -14.04
CA LYS A 198 0.63 -10.28 -14.22
C LYS A 198 -0.12 -10.94 -13.06
N ASP A 199 0.10 -10.51 -11.82
CA ASP A 199 -0.62 -11.04 -10.65
C ASP A 199 -2.09 -10.63 -10.69
N ILE A 200 -2.37 -9.38 -11.10
CA ILE A 200 -3.74 -8.92 -11.31
C ILE A 200 -4.39 -9.74 -12.42
N GLU A 201 -3.74 -9.93 -13.57
CA GLU A 201 -4.27 -10.74 -14.68
C GLU A 201 -4.52 -12.20 -14.26
N ALA A 202 -3.58 -12.82 -13.54
CA ALA A 202 -3.70 -14.19 -13.07
C ALA A 202 -4.91 -14.39 -12.15
N MET A 203 -5.26 -13.38 -11.35
CA MET A 203 -6.43 -13.40 -10.47
C MET A 203 -7.73 -13.08 -11.18
N ASN A 204 -7.67 -12.50 -12.37
CA ASN A 204 -8.84 -12.09 -13.15
C ASN A 204 -8.83 -12.74 -14.53
N PRO A 205 -8.80 -14.10 -14.62
CA PRO A 205 -8.60 -14.80 -15.89
C PRO A 205 -9.71 -14.53 -16.93
N LYS A 206 -10.87 -14.02 -16.50
CA LYS A 206 -12.01 -13.63 -17.37
C LYS A 206 -11.96 -12.16 -17.82
N LYS A 207 -10.98 -11.36 -17.39
CA LYS A 207 -10.82 -9.94 -17.70
C LYS A 207 -9.46 -9.74 -18.36
N ARG A 208 -9.42 -9.57 -19.69
CA ARG A 208 -8.17 -9.28 -20.40
C ARG A 208 -7.78 -7.81 -20.22
N ALA A 209 -6.48 -7.53 -20.22
CA ALA A 209 -5.92 -6.20 -19.96
C ALA A 209 -6.40 -5.10 -20.92
N ASP A 210 -6.71 -5.49 -22.16
CA ASP A 210 -7.24 -4.66 -23.25
C ASP A 210 -8.76 -4.50 -23.21
N ALA A 211 -9.46 -5.21 -22.31
CA ALA A 211 -10.91 -5.27 -22.24
C ALA A 211 -11.50 -4.66 -20.96
N LEU A 212 -10.70 -3.94 -20.17
CA LEU A 212 -11.17 -3.30 -18.94
C LEU A 212 -12.17 -2.17 -19.25
N ARG A 213 -13.36 -2.27 -18.67
CA ARG A 213 -14.39 -1.23 -18.76
C ARG A 213 -14.57 -0.53 -17.42
N ILE A 214 -14.92 0.75 -17.45
CA ILE A 214 -15.36 1.47 -16.26
C ILE A 214 -16.48 0.66 -15.58
N GLY A 215 -16.35 0.46 -14.27
CA GLY A 215 -17.28 -0.36 -13.48
C GLY A 215 -16.92 -1.85 -13.39
N ASP A 216 -15.95 -2.34 -14.18
CA ASP A 216 -15.46 -3.71 -14.03
C ASP A 216 -14.86 -3.93 -12.64
N ARG A 217 -15.09 -5.12 -12.09
CA ARG A 217 -14.49 -5.52 -10.81
C ARG A 217 -13.32 -6.46 -11.07
N ILE A 218 -12.16 -6.09 -10.54
CA ILE A 218 -10.95 -6.92 -10.55
C ILE A 218 -10.55 -7.26 -9.11
N SER A 219 -9.95 -8.43 -8.92
CA SER A 219 -9.41 -8.89 -7.65
C SER A 219 -7.89 -8.87 -7.68
N LEU A 220 -7.24 -8.37 -6.65
CA LEU A 220 -5.79 -8.41 -6.54
C LEU A 220 -5.35 -8.77 -5.11
N TRP A 221 -4.29 -9.56 -5.00
CA TRP A 221 -3.66 -9.90 -3.73
C TRP A 221 -2.55 -8.90 -3.50
N ILE A 222 -2.70 -8.05 -2.49
CA ILE A 222 -1.60 -7.21 -2.02
C ILE A 222 -0.85 -7.93 -0.92
N GLU A 223 0.46 -8.10 -1.12
CA GLU A 223 1.38 -8.40 -0.03
C GLU A 223 1.46 -7.12 0.80
N GLY A 224 0.89 -7.16 2.01
CA GLY A 224 0.99 -6.01 2.89
C GLY A 224 2.45 -5.78 3.30
N PRO A 225 2.86 -4.54 3.64
CA PRO A 225 3.87 -4.41 4.68
C PRO A 225 3.39 -5.25 5.87
N GLU A 226 4.32 -5.97 6.51
CA GLU A 226 4.01 -6.79 7.68
C GLU A 226 3.20 -5.97 8.68
N LYS A 227 2.02 -6.51 9.04
CA LYS A 227 0.95 -5.95 9.89
C LYS A 227 0.01 -4.97 9.19
N ARG A 228 -1.10 -5.53 8.69
CA ARG A 228 -2.37 -4.80 8.64
C ARG A 228 -3.10 -5.11 9.93
N SER A 229 -3.28 -4.09 10.76
CA SER A 229 -4.17 -4.16 11.90
C SER A 229 -5.53 -4.74 11.48
N ALA A 230 -6.21 -5.46 12.36
CA ALA A 230 -7.55 -5.97 12.09
C ALA A 230 -8.54 -5.52 13.17
N SER A 231 -9.75 -5.22 12.73
CA SER A 231 -10.92 -5.00 13.59
C SER A 231 -11.69 -6.31 13.64
N ILE A 232 -11.77 -6.93 14.82
CA ILE A 232 -12.47 -8.21 14.99
C ILE A 232 -13.70 -8.00 15.88
N GLY A 233 -14.85 -8.47 15.43
CA GLY A 233 -16.11 -8.36 16.16
C GLY A 233 -16.78 -7.01 15.99
N ARG A 234 -17.72 -6.74 16.90
CA ARG A 234 -18.58 -5.54 16.88
C ARG A 234 -17.91 -4.40 17.64
N PRO A 235 -18.27 -3.13 17.37
CA PRO A 235 -17.71 -1.98 18.08
C PRO A 235 -17.83 -2.04 19.61
N GLN A 236 -18.83 -2.75 20.16
CA GLN A 236 -19.08 -2.91 21.60
C GLN A 236 -18.65 -4.27 22.18
N HIS A 237 -18.15 -5.17 21.34
CA HIS A 237 -17.67 -6.48 21.75
C HIS A 237 -16.71 -7.00 20.70
N GLY A 238 -15.46 -6.55 20.80
CA GLY A 238 -14.45 -6.84 19.80
C GLY A 238 -13.05 -6.50 20.26
N GLU A 239 -12.10 -6.71 19.36
CA GLU A 239 -10.68 -6.51 19.61
C GLU A 239 -10.01 -5.80 18.42
N LEU A 240 -8.87 -5.17 18.72
CA LEU A 240 -7.97 -4.60 17.73
C LEU A 240 -6.69 -5.43 17.71
N VAL A 241 -6.45 -6.10 16.58
CA VAL A 241 -5.23 -6.89 16.37
C VAL A 241 -4.22 -6.00 15.65
N ASP A 242 -2.97 -5.98 16.12
CA ASP A 242 -1.86 -5.23 15.51
C ASP A 242 -2.21 -3.75 15.21
N GLY A 243 -2.95 -3.11 16.12
CA GLY A 243 -3.35 -1.71 16.00
C GLY A 243 -2.19 -0.74 15.83
N GLU A 244 -2.42 0.33 15.08
CA GLU A 244 -1.51 1.45 14.94
C GLU A 244 -1.94 2.58 15.87
N GLN A 245 -0.97 3.15 16.57
CA GLN A 245 -1.20 4.33 17.38
C GLN A 245 -1.27 5.56 16.47
N LEU A 246 -2.19 6.49 16.74
CA LEU A 246 -2.22 7.80 16.08
C LEU A 246 -0.84 8.45 16.20
N PRO A 247 -0.14 8.76 15.09
CA PRO A 247 1.15 9.41 15.19
C PRO A 247 1.00 10.85 15.65
N ASP A 248 2.10 11.39 16.19
CA ASP A 248 2.23 12.82 16.36
C ASP A 248 2.25 13.50 14.98
N GLY A 249 1.75 14.73 14.89
CA GLY A 249 1.74 15.47 13.65
C GLY A 249 1.15 16.86 13.78
N GLN A 250 1.25 17.62 12.70
CA GLN A 250 0.72 18.98 12.64
C GLN A 250 -0.76 18.96 12.24
N GLY A 251 -1.58 19.75 12.91
CA GLY A 251 -3.03 19.83 12.63
C GLY A 251 -3.90 19.12 13.66
N TRP A 252 -3.32 18.34 14.57
CA TRP A 252 -4.07 17.66 15.64
C TRP A 252 -3.25 17.55 16.91
N TYR A 253 -3.95 17.41 18.03
CA TYR A 253 -3.39 17.22 19.35
C TYR A 253 -3.96 15.94 19.96
N ARG A 254 -3.03 15.10 20.43
CA ARG A 254 -3.30 13.80 21.03
C ARG A 254 -3.62 13.98 22.50
N ARG A 255 -4.89 13.88 22.88
CA ARG A 255 -5.29 14.07 24.28
C ARG A 255 -5.02 12.83 25.13
N ARG A 256 -5.11 11.64 24.53
CA ARG A 256 -5.05 10.35 25.22
C ARG A 256 -4.20 9.36 24.42
N PRO A 257 -2.88 9.57 24.29
CA PRO A 257 -2.02 8.67 23.51
C PRO A 257 -2.19 7.18 23.84
N ASP A 258 -2.45 6.84 25.10
CA ASP A 258 -2.71 5.48 25.58
C ASP A 258 -3.97 4.81 25.00
N ARG A 259 -4.93 5.62 24.52
CA ARG A 259 -6.24 5.21 23.98
C ARG A 259 -6.44 5.57 22.52
N GLU A 260 -5.38 5.99 21.83
CA GLU A 260 -5.45 6.43 20.43
C GLU A 260 -4.91 5.35 19.49
N TRP A 261 -5.31 4.09 19.71
CA TRP A 261 -4.96 2.98 18.84
C TRP A 261 -6.13 2.67 17.91
N GLY A 262 -5.84 2.52 16.62
CA GLY A 262 -6.84 2.24 15.60
C GLY A 262 -6.34 1.25 14.59
N THR A 263 -7.21 0.85 13.67
CA THR A 263 -6.73 0.16 12.48
C THR A 263 -5.90 1.12 11.60
N ASN A 264 -4.97 0.61 10.80
CA ASN A 264 -4.19 1.40 9.84
C ASN A 264 -5.12 2.18 8.91
N GLU A 265 -6.27 1.60 8.50
CA GLU A 265 -7.26 2.34 7.70
C GLU A 265 -7.85 3.52 8.47
N THR A 266 -8.24 3.30 9.74
CA THR A 266 -8.73 4.34 10.64
C THR A 266 -7.70 5.46 10.80
N ILE A 267 -6.46 5.13 11.19
CA ILE A 267 -5.40 6.11 11.44
C ILE A 267 -5.06 6.89 10.16
N ARG A 268 -5.00 6.20 9.01
CA ARG A 268 -4.74 6.86 7.72
C ARG A 268 -5.89 7.77 7.30
N ALA A 269 -7.14 7.34 7.44
CA ALA A 269 -8.30 8.17 7.12
C ALA A 269 -8.35 9.42 8.00
N LEU A 270 -8.09 9.25 9.29
CA LEU A 270 -8.09 10.32 10.29
C LEU A 270 -7.00 11.36 10.01
N THR A 271 -5.75 10.92 9.87
CA THR A 271 -4.61 11.82 9.57
C THR A 271 -4.74 12.49 8.21
N ALA A 272 -5.30 11.80 7.20
CA ALA A 272 -5.60 12.42 5.90
C ALA A 272 -6.65 13.53 6.04
N ALA A 273 -7.70 13.31 6.84
CA ALA A 273 -8.72 14.32 7.09
C ALA A 273 -8.16 15.56 7.77
N PHE A 274 -7.34 15.39 8.80
CA PHE A 274 -6.70 16.51 9.50
C PHE A 274 -5.75 17.29 8.60
N ARG A 275 -4.93 16.61 7.80
CA ARG A 275 -4.06 17.26 6.82
C ARG A 275 -4.87 18.03 5.77
N GLN A 276 -6.01 17.49 5.34
CA GLN A 276 -6.89 18.18 4.40
C GLN A 276 -7.51 19.45 5.00
N VAL A 277 -7.93 19.41 6.27
CA VAL A 277 -8.40 20.60 6.98
C VAL A 277 -7.28 21.62 7.10
N ARG A 278 -6.11 21.24 7.63
CA ARG A 278 -4.93 22.11 7.77
C ARG A 278 -4.53 22.76 6.44
N LYS A 279 -4.58 22.00 5.34
CA LYS A 279 -4.27 22.52 4.00
C LYS A 279 -5.27 23.58 3.55
N LYS A 280 -6.57 23.37 3.78
CA LYS A 280 -7.63 24.32 3.36
C LYS A 280 -7.80 25.49 4.32
N HIS A 281 -7.48 25.27 5.60
CA HIS A 281 -7.71 26.19 6.71
C HIS A 281 -6.43 26.32 7.53
N PRO A 282 -5.39 26.98 6.99
CA PRO A 282 -4.08 27.04 7.65
C PRO A 282 -4.13 27.73 9.01
N LYS A 283 -5.10 28.62 9.25
CA LYS A 283 -5.31 29.32 10.52
C LYS A 283 -6.08 28.54 11.58
N ALA A 284 -6.66 27.38 11.25
CA ALA A 284 -7.40 26.57 12.22
C ALA A 284 -6.46 26.15 13.37
N HIS A 285 -6.94 26.07 14.60
CA HIS A 285 -6.12 25.48 15.66
C HIS A 285 -5.91 23.97 15.43
N ASP A 286 -4.98 23.36 16.15
CA ASP A 286 -4.88 21.90 16.13
C ASP A 286 -6.13 21.27 16.74
N ILE A 287 -6.73 20.31 16.04
CA ILE A 287 -7.94 19.65 16.51
C ILE A 287 -7.63 18.68 17.65
N ALA A 288 -8.45 18.71 18.70
CA ALA A 288 -8.35 17.75 19.78
C ALA A 288 -8.80 16.36 19.31
N VAL A 289 -7.98 15.34 19.55
CA VAL A 289 -8.33 13.93 19.32
C VAL A 289 -8.39 13.22 20.67
N GLY A 290 -9.50 12.52 20.91
CA GLY A 290 -9.75 11.75 22.12
C GLY A 290 -9.57 10.26 21.90
N ASP A 291 -10.45 9.47 22.50
CA ASP A 291 -10.33 8.02 22.52
C ASP A 291 -10.62 7.43 21.12
N ILE A 292 -9.78 6.48 20.68
CA ILE A 292 -9.97 5.64 19.48
C ILE A 292 -10.27 4.21 19.94
N SER A 293 -9.29 3.57 20.57
CA SER A 293 -9.40 2.30 21.29
C SER A 293 -8.16 2.05 22.14
N ALA A 294 -8.22 1.09 23.06
CA ALA A 294 -7.01 0.58 23.71
C ALA A 294 -6.09 -0.14 22.69
N LYS A 295 -4.81 -0.32 23.02
CA LYS A 295 -3.81 -0.94 22.12
C LYS A 295 -4.22 -2.28 21.49
N LYS A 296 -4.99 -3.08 22.21
CA LYS A 296 -5.54 -4.37 21.74
C LYS A 296 -7.06 -4.35 21.56
N GLY A 297 -7.67 -3.16 21.61
CA GLY A 297 -9.12 -3.02 21.62
C GLY A 297 -9.74 -3.50 22.93
N GLY A 298 -10.94 -4.06 22.86
CA GLY A 298 -11.70 -4.51 24.02
C GLY A 298 -12.37 -3.36 24.77
N HIS A 299 -13.07 -3.70 25.86
CA HIS A 299 -13.85 -2.75 26.64
C HIS A 299 -13.01 -1.55 27.09
N LEU A 300 -13.49 -0.34 26.80
CA LEU A 300 -12.81 0.91 27.12
C LEU A 300 -13.72 1.82 27.93
N ALA A 301 -13.67 1.73 29.27
CA ALA A 301 -14.49 2.59 30.11
C ALA A 301 -14.20 4.10 29.89
N PRO A 302 -15.24 4.97 29.86
CA PRO A 302 -16.66 4.69 30.09
C PRO A 302 -17.45 4.33 28.81
N HIS A 303 -16.77 4.11 27.69
CA HIS A 303 -17.40 3.92 26.38
C HIS A 303 -18.06 2.56 26.25
N LYS A 304 -19.21 2.54 25.58
CA LYS A 304 -19.87 1.29 25.17
C LYS A 304 -19.20 0.70 23.93
N SER A 305 -18.69 1.53 23.01
CA SER A 305 -17.95 1.13 21.80
C SER A 305 -16.43 1.36 21.96
N HIS A 306 -15.71 1.72 20.89
CA HIS A 306 -14.25 1.91 20.89
C HIS A 306 -13.44 0.64 21.11
N GLN A 307 -14.02 -0.54 20.85
CA GLN A 307 -13.32 -1.80 21.15
C GLN A 307 -12.51 -2.35 19.98
N THR A 308 -12.69 -1.85 18.76
CA THR A 308 -12.14 -2.47 17.55
C THR A 308 -11.22 -1.55 16.73
N GLY A 309 -10.88 -0.38 17.26
CA GLY A 309 -10.04 0.59 16.55
C GLY A 309 -10.71 1.22 15.32
N ARG A 310 -12.05 1.24 15.30
CA ARG A 310 -12.90 1.81 14.23
C ARG A 310 -13.74 2.99 14.69
N ASP A 311 -13.72 3.34 15.97
CA ASP A 311 -14.38 4.54 16.49
C ASP A 311 -13.32 5.59 16.87
N VAL A 312 -13.66 6.88 16.83
CA VAL A 312 -12.81 7.96 17.35
C VAL A 312 -13.65 9.14 17.85
N ASP A 313 -13.26 9.72 18.97
CA ASP A 313 -13.81 11.00 19.42
C ASP A 313 -12.93 12.16 18.95
N ILE A 314 -13.51 13.11 18.23
CA ILE A 314 -12.81 14.27 17.66
C ILE A 314 -13.47 15.55 18.18
N GLY A 315 -12.68 16.53 18.60
CA GLY A 315 -13.20 17.85 18.95
C GLY A 315 -13.83 18.58 17.75
N LEU A 316 -14.32 19.79 17.99
CA LEU A 316 -14.73 20.72 16.94
C LEU A 316 -13.63 21.77 16.73
N TYR A 317 -13.62 22.40 15.55
CA TYR A 317 -12.82 23.60 15.36
C TYR A 317 -13.58 24.82 15.86
N PHE A 318 -12.87 25.75 16.46
CA PHE A 318 -13.39 27.00 17.00
C PHE A 318 -12.65 28.19 16.39
N GLU A 319 -13.32 29.33 16.38
CA GLU A 319 -12.69 30.57 15.97
C GLU A 319 -11.58 30.96 16.95
N GLY A 320 -10.35 31.11 16.43
CA GLY A 320 -9.16 31.35 17.24
C GLY A 320 -8.69 30.11 18.00
N GLN A 321 -7.63 30.25 18.80
CA GLN A 321 -7.13 29.18 19.67
C GLN A 321 -7.84 29.27 21.02
N PRO A 322 -8.68 28.29 21.41
CA PRO A 322 -9.29 28.31 22.74
C PRO A 322 -8.21 28.10 23.82
N LYS A 323 -8.31 28.76 24.99
CA LYS A 323 -7.31 28.60 26.07
C LYS A 323 -7.20 27.16 26.60
N GLU A 324 -8.34 26.48 26.68
CA GLU A 324 -8.47 25.10 27.18
C GLU A 324 -8.36 24.06 26.04
N GLY A 325 -8.55 24.49 24.79
CA GLY A 325 -8.33 23.68 23.60
C GLY A 325 -6.85 23.72 23.21
N PRO A 326 -6.19 22.59 22.92
CA PRO A 326 -6.76 21.30 22.54
C PRO A 326 -6.72 20.23 23.65
N LYS A 327 -6.42 20.62 24.90
CA LYS A 327 -6.30 19.69 26.04
C LYS A 327 -7.66 19.16 26.50
N ALA A 328 -8.73 19.90 26.27
CA ALA A 328 -10.11 19.51 26.55
C ALA A 328 -11.00 19.56 25.29
N PHE A 329 -12.11 18.81 25.33
CA PHE A 329 -13.20 18.96 24.38
C PHE A 329 -14.13 20.09 24.83
N LEU A 330 -14.37 21.04 23.92
CA LEU A 330 -15.15 22.24 24.19
C LEU A 330 -16.54 22.14 23.57
N SER A 331 -17.55 22.62 24.28
CA SER A 331 -18.94 22.54 23.82
C SER A 331 -19.18 23.42 22.59
N GLY A 332 -19.67 22.83 21.50
CA GLY A 332 -20.13 23.54 20.29
C GLY A 332 -21.37 24.42 20.52
N LEU A 333 -22.10 24.21 21.62
CA LEU A 333 -23.18 25.09 22.02
C LEU A 333 -22.68 26.36 22.69
N LYS A 334 -21.60 26.26 23.49
CA LYS A 334 -21.06 27.37 24.29
C LYS A 334 -19.97 28.19 23.58
N HIS A 335 -19.25 27.60 22.64
CA HIS A 335 -18.14 28.25 21.93
C HIS A 335 -18.50 28.56 20.48
N ARG A 336 -17.81 29.53 19.88
CA ARG A 336 -17.99 29.89 18.47
C ARG A 336 -17.24 28.91 17.57
N ILE A 337 -18.00 28.04 16.90
CA ILE A 337 -17.47 27.02 15.99
C ILE A 337 -16.86 27.70 14.76
N ASP A 338 -15.65 27.29 14.38
CA ASP A 338 -15.13 27.53 13.04
C ASP A 338 -15.84 26.56 12.10
N TYR A 339 -16.91 27.07 11.47
CA TYR A 339 -17.78 26.26 10.63
C TYR A 339 -17.07 25.79 9.35
N GLU A 340 -16.16 26.58 8.78
CA GLU A 340 -15.44 26.23 7.55
C GLU A 340 -14.52 25.02 7.76
N ALA A 341 -13.72 25.05 8.82
CA ALA A 341 -12.81 23.97 9.18
C ALA A 341 -13.60 22.73 9.64
N THR A 342 -14.61 22.91 10.48
CA THR A 342 -15.48 21.81 10.97
C THR A 342 -16.24 21.15 9.82
N TRP A 343 -16.79 21.94 8.89
CA TRP A 343 -17.47 21.42 7.70
C TRP A 343 -16.53 20.64 6.79
N THR A 344 -15.30 21.12 6.63
CA THR A 344 -14.27 20.42 5.83
C THR A 344 -13.90 19.08 6.44
N LEU A 345 -13.78 19.00 7.78
CA LEU A 345 -13.57 17.74 8.49
C LEU A 345 -14.73 16.77 8.22
N ILE A 346 -15.97 17.23 8.42
CA ILE A 346 -17.18 16.43 8.22
C ILE A 346 -17.23 15.86 6.80
N LEU A 347 -17.09 16.71 5.77
CA LEU A 347 -17.15 16.25 4.38
C LEU A 347 -16.00 15.31 4.01
N THR A 348 -14.82 15.50 4.60
CA THR A 348 -13.69 14.62 4.30
C THR A 348 -13.90 13.21 4.86
N LEU A 349 -14.51 13.11 6.05
CA LEU A 349 -14.79 11.82 6.69
C LEU A 349 -16.05 11.15 6.11
N ALA A 350 -17.14 11.90 5.97
CA ALA A 350 -18.43 11.40 5.48
C ALA A 350 -18.48 11.20 3.96
N GLY A 351 -17.69 11.97 3.21
CA GLY A 351 -17.81 12.11 1.75
C GLY A 351 -18.86 13.14 1.35
N ASP A 352 -19.20 13.18 0.06
CA ASP A 352 -20.28 13.99 -0.51
C ASP A 352 -21.47 13.15 -1.04
N SER A 353 -21.39 11.83 -0.90
CA SER A 353 -22.46 10.90 -1.25
C SER A 353 -22.25 9.52 -0.60
N PRO A 354 -23.27 8.65 -0.56
CA PRO A 354 -23.13 7.28 -0.05
C PRO A 354 -21.94 6.54 -0.67
N GLY A 355 -21.13 5.89 0.18
CA GLY A 355 -19.99 5.08 -0.24
C GLY A 355 -18.74 5.84 -0.71
N LYS A 356 -18.74 7.18 -0.67
CA LYS A 356 -17.56 8.00 -0.99
C LYS A 356 -16.75 8.45 0.23
N GLY A 357 -17.32 8.38 1.43
CA GLY A 357 -16.60 8.61 2.68
C GLY A 357 -16.11 7.34 3.35
N GLN A 358 -15.35 7.54 4.42
CA GLN A 358 -14.84 6.47 5.29
C GLN A 358 -15.70 6.30 6.56
N ALA A 359 -16.49 7.31 6.94
CA ALA A 359 -17.41 7.21 8.06
C ALA A 359 -18.64 6.36 7.71
N GLU A 360 -19.05 5.51 8.63
CA GLU A 360 -20.34 4.82 8.63
C GLU A 360 -21.39 5.70 9.32
N TYR A 361 -21.04 6.21 10.50
CA TYR A 361 -21.86 7.11 11.31
C TYR A 361 -21.00 8.15 12.01
N MET A 362 -21.62 9.29 12.33
CA MET A 362 -21.05 10.32 13.18
C MET A 362 -22.09 10.69 14.24
N PHE A 363 -21.75 10.67 15.53
CA PHE A 363 -22.65 11.15 16.58
C PHE A 363 -22.25 12.56 17.02
N LEU A 364 -23.27 13.43 17.08
CA LEU A 364 -23.12 14.84 17.43
C LEU A 364 -24.43 15.36 18.02
N ASP A 365 -24.35 16.20 19.05
CA ASP A 365 -25.53 16.81 19.66
C ASP A 365 -26.45 17.52 18.65
N TYR A 366 -27.77 17.43 18.85
CA TYR A 366 -28.76 17.92 17.90
C TYR A 366 -28.74 19.45 17.75
N GLY A 367 -28.45 20.18 18.84
CA GLY A 367 -28.29 21.62 18.79
C GLY A 367 -27.02 22.06 18.08
N VAL A 368 -25.94 21.27 18.20
CA VAL A 368 -24.70 21.50 17.45
C VAL A 368 -24.90 21.20 15.97
N GLN A 369 -25.60 20.11 15.63
CA GLN A 369 -26.02 19.81 14.26
C GLN A 369 -26.76 20.99 13.64
N ARG A 370 -27.75 21.57 14.34
CA ARG A 370 -28.49 22.74 13.88
C ARG A 370 -27.57 23.90 13.50
N LYS A 371 -26.63 24.28 14.37
CA LYS A 371 -25.70 25.39 14.11
C LYS A 371 -24.92 25.19 12.81
N ILE A 372 -24.37 23.99 12.61
CA ILE A 372 -23.56 23.66 11.42
C ILE A 372 -24.46 23.56 10.18
N TYR A 373 -25.63 22.93 10.29
CA TYR A 373 -26.61 22.79 9.21
C TYR A 373 -27.10 24.15 8.72
N ASP A 374 -27.51 25.03 9.64
CA ASP A 374 -28.06 26.35 9.29
C ASP A 374 -27.00 27.23 8.63
N TRP A 375 -25.75 27.19 9.13
CA TRP A 375 -24.62 27.83 8.47
C TRP A 375 -24.37 27.25 7.07
N ALA A 376 -24.33 25.93 6.92
CA ALA A 376 -24.06 25.28 5.63
C ALA A 376 -25.16 25.59 4.60
N LYS A 377 -26.41 25.63 5.05
CA LYS A 377 -27.56 26.00 4.21
C LYS A 377 -27.51 27.47 3.80
N LYS A 378 -27.28 28.37 4.76
CA LYS A 378 -27.39 29.82 4.53
C LYS A 378 -26.14 30.40 3.85
N GLU A 379 -24.96 30.11 4.40
CA GLU A 379 -23.70 30.74 3.99
C GLU A 379 -23.03 29.97 2.87
N LYS A 380 -23.01 28.64 2.94
CA LYS A 380 -22.41 27.78 1.89
C LYS A 380 -23.37 27.40 0.76
N LYS A 381 -24.67 27.68 0.90
CA LYS A 381 -25.72 27.32 -0.07
C LYS A 381 -25.64 25.85 -0.47
N VAL A 382 -25.33 24.98 0.49
CA VAL A 382 -25.19 23.53 0.24
C VAL A 382 -26.52 22.96 -0.23
N SER A 383 -26.46 22.04 -1.19
CA SER A 383 -27.67 21.45 -1.77
C SER A 383 -28.51 20.74 -0.69
N PRO A 384 -29.85 20.85 -0.75
CA PRO A 384 -30.73 20.16 0.19
C PRO A 384 -30.47 18.66 0.25
N LYS A 385 -30.20 18.02 -0.90
CA LYS A 385 -29.88 16.60 -0.99
C LYS A 385 -28.63 16.22 -0.19
N LEU A 386 -27.57 17.04 -0.23
CA LEU A 386 -26.36 16.77 0.55
C LEU A 386 -26.62 16.96 2.04
N LEU A 387 -27.32 18.04 2.42
CA LEU A 387 -27.69 18.30 3.81
C LEU A 387 -28.57 17.19 4.38
N GLU A 388 -29.54 16.69 3.61
CA GLU A 388 -30.42 15.59 4.00
C GLU A 388 -29.67 14.26 4.18
N TRP A 389 -28.66 14.01 3.37
CA TRP A 389 -27.81 12.82 3.50
C TRP A 389 -26.86 12.93 4.69
N LEU A 390 -26.30 14.12 4.95
CA LEU A 390 -25.39 14.35 6.06
C LEU A 390 -26.11 14.36 7.41
N PHE A 391 -27.19 15.13 7.57
CA PHE A 391 -27.75 15.43 8.89
C PHE A 391 -29.06 14.71 9.17
N GLN A 392 -29.22 14.33 10.43
CA GLN A 392 -30.52 13.98 11.02
C GLN A 392 -31.40 15.22 11.21
N TYR A 393 -30.84 16.33 11.71
CA TYR A 393 -31.50 17.64 11.73
C TYR A 393 -31.97 18.05 10.32
N PRO A 394 -33.17 18.63 10.14
CA PRO A 394 -34.12 19.09 11.15
C PRO A 394 -35.24 18.08 11.51
N ARG A 395 -35.08 16.78 11.24
CA ARG A 395 -36.18 15.78 11.30
C ARG A 395 -36.58 15.31 12.71
N GLY A 396 -36.22 16.05 13.75
CA GLY A 396 -36.28 15.63 15.16
C GLY A 396 -35.09 14.77 15.60
N ASN A 397 -34.84 14.74 16.91
CA ASN A 397 -33.69 14.05 17.52
C ASN A 397 -33.85 12.52 17.65
N ARG A 398 -35.03 11.98 17.31
CA ARG A 398 -35.33 10.53 17.24
C ARG A 398 -35.27 9.96 15.82
N ALA A 399 -35.07 10.77 14.79
CA ALA A 399 -35.04 10.29 13.41
C ALA A 399 -33.80 9.43 13.14
N MET A 400 -33.90 8.32 12.41
CA MET A 400 -32.74 7.45 12.13
C MET A 400 -32.09 7.72 10.75
N ARG A 401 -32.29 8.91 10.20
CA ARG A 401 -31.75 9.33 8.89
C ARG A 401 -30.57 10.27 9.04
N GLY A 402 -29.69 10.29 8.05
CA GLY A 402 -28.44 11.06 8.08
C GLY A 402 -27.25 10.24 8.57
N ILE A 403 -26.05 10.62 8.11
CA ILE A 403 -24.78 10.06 8.62
C ILE A 403 -24.46 10.63 10.01
N ILE A 404 -24.75 11.91 10.23
CA ILE A 404 -24.63 12.63 11.49
C ILE A 404 -25.94 12.48 12.26
N ARG A 405 -25.87 11.85 13.43
CA ARG A 405 -27.02 11.49 14.26
C ARG A 405 -26.86 12.03 15.68
N HIS A 406 -27.99 12.34 16.30
CA HIS A 406 -28.01 12.78 17.68
C HIS A 406 -27.68 11.63 18.62
N GLU A 407 -26.76 11.90 19.54
CA GLU A 407 -26.53 11.07 20.72
C GLU A 407 -26.33 12.03 21.92
N PRO A 408 -27.02 11.81 23.05
CA PRO A 408 -26.81 12.58 24.27
C PRO A 408 -25.33 12.62 24.68
N GLY A 409 -24.87 13.74 25.24
CA GLY A 409 -23.49 13.93 25.70
C GLY A 409 -22.48 14.33 24.61
N HIS A 410 -22.83 14.26 23.33
CA HIS A 410 -21.93 14.58 22.21
C HIS A 410 -21.96 16.07 21.83
N VAL A 411 -21.99 16.95 22.83
CA VAL A 411 -22.08 18.41 22.65
C VAL A 411 -20.72 19.05 22.39
N ASN A 412 -19.64 18.37 22.77
CA ASN A 412 -18.27 18.89 22.76
C ASN A 412 -17.31 18.12 21.85
N HIS A 413 -17.79 17.03 21.23
CA HIS A 413 -17.02 16.22 20.30
C HIS A 413 -17.96 15.57 19.28
N ILE A 414 -17.38 15.16 18.16
CA ILE A 414 -17.95 14.29 17.17
C ILE A 414 -17.39 12.90 17.42
N HIS A 415 -18.24 11.93 17.72
CA HIS A 415 -17.86 10.53 17.71
C HIS A 415 -17.99 10.01 16.28
N VAL A 416 -16.95 9.42 15.70
CA VAL A 416 -16.95 8.93 14.32
C VAL A 416 -16.73 7.43 14.32
N ARG A 417 -17.65 6.69 13.71
CA ARG A 417 -17.47 5.27 13.38
C ARG A 417 -17.04 5.14 11.94
N PHE A 418 -15.92 4.46 11.68
CA PHE A 418 -15.43 4.14 10.36
C PHE A 418 -16.05 2.85 9.82
N GLN A 419 -16.28 2.82 8.51
CA GLN A 419 -16.76 1.64 7.79
C GLN A 419 -15.75 0.49 7.90
N CYS A 420 -16.28 -0.72 7.99
CA CYS A 420 -15.49 -1.93 7.78
C CYS A 420 -14.94 -1.99 6.34
N PRO A 421 -13.71 -2.49 6.14
CA PRO A 421 -13.18 -2.72 4.80
C PRO A 421 -14.08 -3.67 4.04
N ARG A 422 -14.33 -3.39 2.74
CA ARG A 422 -15.17 -4.25 1.91
C ARG A 422 -14.58 -5.67 1.84
N GLY A 423 -15.35 -6.65 2.31
CA GLY A 423 -14.95 -8.06 2.31
C GLY A 423 -14.07 -8.48 3.49
N ASP A 424 -14.03 -7.68 4.55
CA ASP A 424 -13.49 -8.09 5.85
C ASP A 424 -14.61 -8.69 6.71
N ASP A 425 -14.74 -10.01 6.68
CA ASP A 425 -15.82 -10.73 7.37
C ASP A 425 -15.63 -10.77 8.90
N HIS A 426 -14.48 -10.30 9.40
CA HIS A 426 -14.22 -10.22 10.84
C HIS A 426 -14.64 -8.88 11.45
N CYS A 427 -14.80 -7.84 10.64
CA CYS A 427 -15.29 -6.54 11.07
C CYS A 427 -16.82 -6.52 10.97
N LEU A 428 -17.52 -6.38 12.11
CA LEU A 428 -18.98 -6.59 12.22
C LEU A 428 -19.76 -5.36 12.64
#